data_AF-A0A7S3CG19-F1
#
_entry.id   AF-A0A7S3CG19-F1
#
_cell.length_a   1.000
_cell.length_b   1.000
_cell.length_c   1.000
_cell.angle_alpha   90.00
_cell.angle_beta   90.00
_cell.angle_gamma   90.00
#
_symmetry.space_group_name_H-M   'P 1'
#
loop_
_entity.id
_entity.type
_entity.pdbx_description
1 polymer ?
#
loop_
_entity_poly.entity_id
_entity_poly.type
_entity_poly.pdbx_seq_one_letter_code
_entity_poly.pdbx_strand_id
1 'polypeptide(L)'
;FDRYLRELYVDPPEGLLELDSKRSLSREDDDDELVWLRRELQKIASHSGGDPNQLPCRSRLESLGRKDVQLAVESQGGHYEVAARLGIRPYKTPPGYWDADSIEDEVFDFLEGLWRRQEGPAGVAETHELTGEERVPGAIATRLLPNSRVLADHGR
;
A
#
# COMPACT_ATOMS: atom_id res chain seq x y z
N PHE A 1 -22.64 -46.38 -9.05
CA PHE A 1 -21.41 -45.91 -9.71
C PHE A 1 -20.87 -44.77 -8.88
N ASP A 2 -19.95 -45.04 -7.95
CA ASP A 2 -19.11 -43.97 -7.40
C ASP A 2 -17.83 -44.59 -6.84
N ARG A 3 -16.72 -44.46 -7.58
CA ARG A 3 -15.44 -45.11 -7.25
C ARG A 3 -14.25 -44.39 -7.91
N TYR A 4 -14.17 -43.06 -7.92
CA TYR A 4 -13.00 -42.37 -8.52
C TYR A 4 -12.65 -41.00 -7.92
N LEU A 5 -12.66 -40.84 -6.59
CA LEU A 5 -11.82 -39.83 -5.93
C LEU A 5 -10.69 -40.53 -5.18
N ARG A 6 -9.69 -41.00 -5.94
CA ARG A 6 -8.36 -41.24 -5.37
C ARG A 6 -7.70 -39.88 -5.29
N GLU A 7 -7.58 -39.35 -4.07
CA GLU A 7 -6.74 -38.22 -3.76
C GLU A 7 -5.32 -38.53 -4.27
N LEU A 8 -4.95 -37.88 -5.38
CA LEU A 8 -3.59 -37.93 -5.92
C LEU A 8 -2.73 -37.05 -5.02
N TYR A 9 -2.28 -37.62 -3.90
CA TYR A 9 -1.19 -37.07 -3.13
C TYR A 9 0.09 -37.32 -3.93
N VAL A 10 0.42 -36.37 -4.81
CA VAL A 10 1.70 -36.33 -5.51
C VAL A 10 2.68 -35.71 -4.53
N ASP A 11 3.69 -36.47 -4.12
CA ASP A 11 4.79 -35.90 -3.35
C ASP A 11 5.34 -34.70 -4.13
N PRO A 12 5.51 -33.53 -3.48
CA PRO A 12 6.01 -32.36 -4.15
C PRO A 12 7.36 -32.70 -4.81
N PRO A 13 7.59 -32.27 -6.06
CA PRO A 13 8.82 -32.59 -6.76
C PRO A 13 10.03 -32.16 -5.93
N GLU A 14 11.07 -33.00 -5.90
CA GLU A 14 12.33 -32.69 -5.21
C GLU A 14 12.83 -31.29 -5.61
N GLY A 15 13.19 -30.50 -4.60
CA GLY A 15 13.60 -29.09 -4.78
C GLY A 15 12.49 -28.05 -4.54
N LEU A 16 11.20 -28.41 -4.53
CA LEU A 16 10.12 -27.45 -4.24
C LEU A 16 10.12 -27.00 -2.77
N LEU A 17 10.50 -27.89 -1.85
CA LEU A 17 10.70 -27.58 -0.43
C LEU A 17 11.97 -26.76 -0.18
N GLU A 18 12.91 -26.76 -1.13
CA GLU A 18 14.21 -26.09 -0.94
C GLU A 18 14.15 -24.57 -1.18
N LEU A 19 13.11 -24.10 -1.91
CA LEU A 19 12.89 -22.67 -2.14
C LEU A 19 12.62 -21.90 -0.84
N ASP A 20 11.96 -22.52 0.14
CA ASP A 20 11.63 -21.89 1.43
C ASP A 20 12.81 -21.96 2.43
N SER A 21 13.66 -22.98 2.32
CA SER A 21 14.85 -23.09 3.17
C SER A 21 15.91 -22.01 2.92
N LYS A 22 16.01 -21.45 1.70
CA LYS A 22 16.86 -20.26 1.46
C LYS A 22 16.28 -18.98 2.08
N ARG A 23 14.96 -18.91 2.29
CA ARG A 23 14.26 -17.79 2.93
C ARG A 23 14.44 -17.76 4.45
N SER A 24 14.89 -18.89 5.02
CA SER A 24 14.91 -19.11 6.47
C SER A 24 16.19 -18.61 7.15
N LEU A 25 17.29 -18.41 6.41
CA LEU A 25 18.61 -18.10 6.97
C LEU A 25 18.96 -16.60 7.02
N SER A 26 18.02 -15.70 6.70
CA SER A 26 18.29 -14.24 6.63
C SER A 26 17.35 -13.37 7.47
N ARG A 27 16.43 -13.95 8.25
CA ARG A 27 15.31 -13.20 8.83
C ARG A 27 15.68 -12.18 9.92
N GLU A 28 16.81 -12.36 10.61
CA GLU A 28 17.27 -11.42 11.67
C GLU A 28 18.16 -10.30 11.09
N ASP A 29 19.05 -10.61 10.14
CA ASP A 29 19.91 -9.60 9.49
C ASP A 29 19.15 -8.74 8.47
N ASP A 30 18.08 -9.27 7.87
CA ASP A 30 17.23 -8.53 6.90
C ASP A 30 16.48 -7.36 7.57
N ASP A 31 16.17 -7.45 8.86
CA ASP A 31 15.41 -6.42 9.58
C ASP A 31 16.23 -5.14 9.78
N ASP A 32 17.54 -5.26 10.05
CA ASP A 32 18.44 -4.10 10.19
C ASP A 32 18.60 -3.34 8.86
N GLU A 33 18.71 -4.07 7.75
CA GLU A 33 18.79 -3.46 6.42
C GLU A 33 17.48 -2.75 6.07
N LEU A 34 16.33 -3.32 6.39
CA LEU A 34 15.01 -2.68 6.20
C LEU A 34 14.85 -1.41 7.05
N VAL A 35 15.32 -1.40 8.30
CA VAL A 35 15.29 -0.22 9.16
C VAL A 35 16.18 0.89 8.58
N TRP A 36 17.38 0.55 8.13
CA TRP A 36 18.25 1.49 7.43
C TRP A 36 17.58 2.04 6.16
N LEU A 37 17.00 1.16 5.35
CA LEU A 37 16.35 1.52 4.09
C LEU A 37 15.18 2.48 4.34
N ARG A 38 14.33 2.19 5.32
CA ARG A 38 13.21 3.08 5.72
C ARG A 38 13.70 4.47 6.05
N ARG A 39 14.72 4.58 6.91
CA ARG A 39 15.29 5.87 7.31
C ARG A 39 15.84 6.64 6.11
N GLU A 40 16.49 5.94 5.20
CA GLU A 40 17.12 6.56 4.05
C GLU A 40 16.12 7.01 2.99
N LEU A 41 15.09 6.19 2.74
CA LEU A 41 13.95 6.55 1.90
C LEU A 41 13.19 7.76 2.44
N GLN A 42 12.97 7.84 3.76
CA GLN A 42 12.35 9.01 4.38
C GLN A 42 13.18 10.27 4.15
N LYS A 43 14.51 10.23 4.33
CA LYS A 43 15.37 11.38 4.02
C LYS A 43 15.26 11.78 2.56
N ILE A 44 15.27 10.82 1.63
CA ILE A 44 15.14 11.10 0.20
C ILE A 44 13.79 11.76 -0.11
N ALA A 45 12.70 11.30 0.50
CA ALA A 45 11.37 11.90 0.36
C ALA A 45 11.37 13.36 0.86
N SER A 46 11.93 13.62 2.05
CA SER A 46 12.02 14.98 2.62
C SER A 46 12.85 15.94 1.77
N HIS A 47 13.98 15.48 1.21
CA HIS A 47 14.88 16.35 0.43
C HIS A 47 14.36 16.60 -0.99
N SER A 48 13.64 15.65 -1.57
CA SER A 48 13.18 15.73 -2.96
C SER A 48 11.70 16.13 -3.09
N GLY A 49 11.01 16.38 -1.97
CA GLY A 49 9.58 16.73 -1.96
C GLY A 49 8.67 15.60 -2.42
N GLY A 50 9.07 14.34 -2.20
CA GLY A 50 8.24 13.16 -2.49
C GLY A 50 7.33 12.80 -1.33
N ASP A 51 6.34 11.94 -1.58
CA ASP A 51 5.51 11.36 -0.52
C ASP A 51 6.38 10.40 0.34
N PRO A 52 6.51 10.61 1.67
CA PRO A 52 7.25 9.71 2.54
C PRO A 52 6.64 8.30 2.63
N ASN A 53 5.37 8.15 2.25
CA ASN A 53 4.66 6.87 2.19
C ASN A 53 4.68 6.24 0.79
N GLN A 54 5.51 6.74 -0.13
CA GLN A 54 5.69 6.15 -1.44
C GLN A 54 7.16 5.83 -1.71
N LEU A 55 7.42 4.61 -2.16
CA LEU A 55 8.76 4.17 -2.54
C LEU A 55 9.18 4.90 -3.83
N PRO A 56 10.34 5.59 -3.87
CA PRO A 56 10.81 6.29 -5.07
C PRO A 56 11.14 5.31 -6.20
N CYS A 57 11.00 5.79 -7.44
CA CYS A 57 11.36 5.00 -8.62
C CYS A 57 12.87 4.89 -8.81
N ARG A 58 13.31 3.81 -9.46
CA ARG A 58 14.71 3.56 -9.83
C ARG A 58 15.38 4.78 -10.48
N SER A 59 14.75 5.40 -11.48
CA SER A 59 15.33 6.56 -12.18
C SER A 59 15.53 7.77 -11.26
N ARG A 60 14.70 7.93 -10.23
CA ARG A 60 14.85 9.00 -9.23
C ARG A 60 16.00 8.72 -8.28
N LEU A 61 16.17 7.47 -7.83
CA LEU A 61 17.34 7.06 -7.04
C LEU A 61 18.64 7.26 -7.84
N GLU A 62 18.65 6.88 -9.12
CA GLU A 62 19.78 7.06 -10.02
C GLU A 62 20.11 8.55 -10.23
N SER A 63 19.10 9.41 -10.40
CA SER A 63 19.27 10.87 -10.55
C SER A 63 19.85 11.54 -9.30
N LEU A 64 19.57 10.98 -8.13
CA LEU A 64 20.12 11.44 -6.83
C LEU A 64 21.49 10.81 -6.52
N GLY A 65 22.03 9.97 -7.41
CA GLY A 65 23.29 9.26 -7.19
C GLY A 65 23.22 8.14 -6.15
N ARG A 66 22.01 7.77 -5.72
CA ARG A 66 21.76 6.81 -4.62
C ARG A 66 21.63 5.38 -5.12
N LYS A 67 22.68 4.90 -5.79
CA LYS A 67 22.78 3.51 -6.25
C LYS A 67 22.88 2.51 -5.11
N ASP A 68 23.40 2.93 -3.96
CA ASP A 68 23.45 2.16 -2.72
C ASP A 68 22.04 1.73 -2.27
N VAL A 69 21.11 2.67 -2.20
CA VAL A 69 19.71 2.39 -1.81
C VAL A 69 19.03 1.50 -2.83
N GLN A 70 19.30 1.73 -4.11
CA GLN A 70 18.75 0.90 -5.17
C GLN A 70 19.21 -0.56 -5.08
N LEU A 71 20.50 -0.79 -4.83
CA LEU A 71 21.04 -2.14 -4.67
C LEU A 71 20.48 -2.83 -3.42
N ALA A 72 20.31 -2.10 -2.32
CA ALA A 72 19.66 -2.61 -1.11
C ALA A 72 18.17 -2.95 -1.33
N VAL A 73 17.46 -2.17 -2.17
CA VAL A 73 16.09 -2.55 -2.58
C VAL A 73 16.10 -3.83 -3.41
N GLU A 74 17.08 -4.01 -4.32
CA GLU A 74 17.21 -5.20 -5.15
C GLU A 74 17.63 -6.44 -4.33
N SER A 75 18.49 -6.30 -3.31
CA SER A 75 18.86 -7.40 -2.39
C SER A 75 17.68 -7.88 -1.56
N GLN A 76 16.82 -6.96 -1.13
CA GLN A 76 15.62 -7.24 -0.32
C GLN A 76 14.41 -7.74 -1.13
N GLY A 77 14.62 -8.21 -2.38
CA GLY A 77 13.57 -8.80 -3.21
C GLY A 77 12.84 -7.81 -4.13
N GLY A 78 13.33 -6.58 -4.24
CA GLY A 78 12.84 -5.59 -5.20
C GLY A 78 11.80 -4.62 -4.62
N HIS A 79 11.34 -3.70 -5.47
CA HIS A 79 10.54 -2.54 -5.06
C HIS A 79 9.18 -2.93 -4.43
N TYR A 80 8.58 -4.03 -4.89
CA TYR A 80 7.28 -4.50 -4.40
C TYR A 80 7.38 -5.17 -3.03
N GLU A 81 8.32 -6.10 -2.88
CA GLU A 81 8.55 -6.81 -1.61
C GLU A 81 8.95 -5.79 -0.52
N VAL A 82 9.84 -4.86 -0.84
CA VAL A 82 10.25 -3.80 0.08
C VAL A 82 9.09 -2.87 0.44
N ALA A 83 8.27 -2.46 -0.54
CA ALA A 83 7.10 -1.63 -0.27
C ALA A 83 6.11 -2.33 0.67
N ALA A 84 5.85 -3.62 0.44
CA ALA A 84 4.98 -4.44 1.29
C ALA A 84 5.55 -4.59 2.71
N ARG A 85 6.84 -4.89 2.85
CA ARG A 85 7.51 -5.04 4.16
C ARG A 85 7.56 -3.74 4.96
N LEU A 86 7.75 -2.60 4.27
CA LEU A 86 7.78 -1.29 4.89
C LEU A 86 6.40 -0.67 5.13
N GLY A 87 5.34 -1.28 4.57
CA GLY A 87 3.97 -0.75 4.65
C GLY A 87 3.81 0.58 3.92
N ILE A 88 4.52 0.77 2.80
CA ILE A 88 4.46 1.98 1.97
C ILE A 88 4.01 1.63 0.55
N ARG A 89 3.50 2.61 -0.18
CA ARG A 89 3.00 2.40 -1.55
C ARG A 89 4.15 2.23 -2.54
N PRO A 90 4.07 1.26 -3.47
CA PRO A 90 5.05 1.15 -4.54
C PRO A 90 4.93 2.33 -5.51
N TYR A 91 6.02 2.62 -6.24
CA TYR A 91 5.99 3.66 -7.29
C TYR A 91 5.03 3.31 -8.44
N LYS A 92 4.96 2.03 -8.81
CA LYS A 92 4.06 1.51 -9.85
C LYS A 92 3.16 0.45 -9.23
N THR A 93 1.86 0.56 -9.45
CA THR A 93 0.90 -0.49 -9.14
C THR A 93 1.21 -1.73 -10.00
N PRO A 94 1.21 -2.94 -9.42
CA PRO A 94 1.45 -4.16 -10.18
C PRO A 94 0.33 -4.41 -11.22
N PRO A 95 0.60 -5.17 -12.29
CA PRO A 95 -0.45 -5.59 -13.23
C PRO A 95 -1.55 -6.36 -12.49
N GLY A 96 -2.81 -5.99 -12.71
CA GLY A 96 -3.95 -6.58 -11.99
C GLY A 96 -4.34 -5.87 -10.68
N TYR A 97 -3.58 -4.86 -10.25
CA TYR A 97 -3.95 -4.03 -9.09
C TYR A 97 -5.23 -3.22 -9.31
N TRP A 98 -5.48 -2.77 -10.53
CA TRP A 98 -6.68 -2.01 -10.87
C TRP A 98 -7.86 -2.94 -11.16
N ASP A 99 -8.16 -3.85 -10.23
CA ASP A 99 -9.44 -4.57 -10.23
C ASP A 99 -10.55 -3.71 -9.63
N ALA A 100 -11.80 -4.15 -9.79
CA ALA A 100 -12.96 -3.36 -9.35
C ALA A 100 -12.93 -3.10 -7.84
N ASP A 101 -12.55 -4.10 -7.05
CA ASP A 101 -12.52 -4.03 -5.58
C ASP A 101 -11.43 -3.05 -5.10
N SER A 102 -10.22 -3.13 -5.67
CA SER A 102 -9.12 -2.22 -5.31
C SER A 102 -9.37 -0.77 -5.74
N ILE A 103 -10.10 -0.56 -6.83
CA ILE A 103 -10.51 0.78 -7.25
C ILE A 103 -11.52 1.37 -6.27
N GLU A 104 -12.48 0.58 -5.80
CA GLU A 104 -13.48 1.04 -4.83
C GLU A 104 -12.82 1.47 -3.52
N ASP A 105 -11.90 0.66 -2.99
CA ASP A 105 -11.16 0.97 -1.76
C ASP A 105 -10.28 2.22 -1.93
N GLU A 106 -9.54 2.36 -3.04
CA GLU A 106 -8.69 3.53 -3.29
C GLU A 106 -9.52 4.82 -3.50
N VAL A 107 -10.66 4.72 -4.18
CA VAL A 107 -11.58 5.86 -4.33
C VAL A 107 -12.18 6.24 -2.98
N PHE A 108 -12.52 5.26 -2.15
CA PHE A 108 -13.01 5.48 -0.80
C PHE A 108 -11.96 6.22 0.05
N ASP A 109 -10.73 5.71 0.11
CA ASP A 109 -9.63 6.32 0.86
C ASP A 109 -9.34 7.75 0.37
N PHE A 110 -9.39 7.95 -0.95
CA PHE A 110 -9.24 9.28 -1.56
C PHE A 110 -10.35 10.24 -1.14
N LEU A 111 -11.62 9.81 -1.19
CA LEU A 111 -12.77 10.63 -0.81
C LEU A 111 -12.76 10.94 0.69
N GLU A 112 -12.35 9.99 1.53
CA GLU A 112 -12.21 10.20 2.98
C GLU A 112 -11.11 11.22 3.30
N GLY A 113 -10.00 11.20 2.57
CA GLY A 113 -8.89 12.15 2.73
C GLY A 113 -9.24 13.61 2.42
N LEU A 114 -10.39 13.86 1.78
CA LEU A 114 -10.89 15.21 1.48
C LEU A 114 -11.66 15.84 2.64
N TRP A 115 -11.95 15.10 3.72
CA TRP A 115 -12.53 15.67 4.93
C TRP A 115 -11.44 16.33 5.78
N ARG A 116 -11.67 17.57 6.18
CA ARG A 116 -10.82 18.32 7.11
C ARG A 116 -11.55 18.50 8.42
N ARG A 117 -10.90 18.04 9.50
CA ARG A 117 -11.39 18.26 10.86
C ARG A 117 -11.08 19.70 11.27
N GLN A 118 -12.12 20.45 11.58
CA GLN A 118 -12.03 21.80 12.11
C GLN A 118 -12.60 21.82 13.54
N GLU A 119 -11.77 22.24 14.50
CA GLU A 119 -12.21 22.46 15.87
C GLU A 119 -12.71 23.90 16.01
N GLY A 120 -14.01 24.05 16.24
CA GLY A 120 -14.66 25.33 16.47
C GLY A 120 -15.15 25.47 17.91
N PRO A 121 -15.59 26.68 18.32
CA PRO A 121 -16.14 26.92 19.65
C PRO A 121 -17.45 26.14 19.94
N ALA A 122 -18.10 25.59 18.90
CA ALA A 122 -19.33 24.81 19.00
C ALA A 122 -19.11 23.28 18.94
N GLY A 123 -17.86 22.80 18.79
CA GLY A 123 -17.53 21.38 18.67
C GLY A 123 -16.57 21.08 17.51
N VAL A 124 -16.40 19.78 17.23
CA VAL A 124 -15.62 19.27 16.09
C VAL A 124 -16.54 19.17 14.88
N ALA A 125 -16.29 19.96 13.85
CA ALA A 125 -16.95 19.84 12.55
C ALA A 125 -15.94 19.27 11.55
N GLU A 126 -16.38 18.33 10.70
CA GLU A 126 -15.58 17.87 9.58
C GLU A 126 -16.15 18.49 8.31
N THR A 127 -15.33 19.22 7.56
CA THR A 127 -15.75 19.96 6.37
C THR A 127 -15.01 19.39 5.16
N HIS A 128 -15.72 19.20 4.05
CA HIS A 128 -15.16 18.67 2.82
C HIS A 128 -14.41 19.75 2.03
N GLU A 129 -13.16 19.51 1.62
CA GLU A 129 -12.30 20.53 1.00
C GLU A 129 -12.81 21.07 -0.33
N LEU A 130 -13.43 20.23 -1.16
CA LEU A 130 -13.85 20.63 -2.51
C LEU A 130 -15.26 21.23 -2.55
N THR A 131 -16.14 20.83 -1.64
CA THR A 131 -17.56 21.24 -1.66
C THR A 131 -17.91 22.21 -0.54
N GLY A 132 -17.12 22.28 0.52
CA GLY A 132 -17.45 23.04 1.72
C GLY A 132 -18.62 22.46 2.52
N GLU A 133 -19.09 21.25 2.20
CA GLU A 133 -20.15 20.56 2.94
C GLU A 133 -19.63 20.10 4.31
N GLU A 134 -20.48 20.19 5.33
CA GLU A 134 -20.21 19.58 6.63
C GLU A 134 -20.55 18.08 6.60
N ARG A 135 -19.72 17.27 7.25
CA ARG A 135 -19.88 15.82 7.31
C ARG A 135 -21.11 15.49 8.13
N VAL A 136 -22.03 14.76 7.52
CA VAL A 136 -23.15 14.15 8.26
C VAL A 136 -22.63 12.87 8.92
N PRO A 137 -22.83 12.67 10.23
CA PRO A 137 -22.43 11.43 10.91
C PRO A 137 -23.06 10.20 10.23
N GLY A 138 -22.22 9.24 9.82
CA GLY A 138 -22.64 8.01 9.13
C GLY A 138 -22.81 8.11 7.61
N ALA A 139 -22.57 9.29 7.01
CA ALA A 139 -22.49 9.45 5.57
C ALA A 139 -21.04 9.31 5.10
N ILE A 140 -20.83 8.42 4.13
CA ILE A 140 -19.52 8.15 3.53
C ILE A 140 -19.33 9.01 2.26
N ALA A 141 -20.42 9.38 1.58
CA ALA A 141 -20.35 10.04 0.29
C ALA A 141 -20.73 11.52 0.34
N THR A 142 -19.96 12.32 -0.38
CA THR A 142 -20.29 13.71 -0.72
C THR A 142 -21.31 13.78 -1.85
N ARG A 143 -22.05 14.88 -1.89
CA ARG A 143 -22.98 15.17 -2.99
C ARG A 143 -22.24 15.77 -4.20
N LEU A 144 -21.01 15.33 -4.46
CA LEU A 144 -20.15 15.84 -5.53
C LEU A 144 -20.64 15.43 -6.92
N LEU A 145 -21.34 14.29 -7.04
CA LEU A 145 -21.90 13.84 -8.30
C LEU A 145 -23.41 14.06 -8.28
N PRO A 146 -24.02 14.61 -9.33
CA PRO A 146 -25.48 14.78 -9.41
C PRO A 146 -26.26 13.46 -9.28
N ASN A 147 -25.58 12.31 -9.33
CA ASN A 147 -26.13 10.96 -9.14
C ASN A 147 -25.46 10.16 -8.00
N SER A 148 -24.58 10.72 -7.17
CA SER A 148 -24.09 9.98 -5.99
C SER A 148 -25.19 9.94 -4.95
N ARG A 149 -25.80 8.77 -4.76
CA ARG A 149 -26.56 8.50 -3.53
C ARG A 149 -25.57 8.52 -2.37
N VAL A 150 -25.97 9.11 -1.25
CA VAL A 150 -25.21 9.00 -0.01
C VAL A 150 -25.08 7.51 0.30
N LEU A 151 -23.87 6.96 0.14
CA LEU A 151 -23.55 5.63 0.63
C LEU A 151 -23.56 5.77 2.15
N ALA A 152 -24.59 5.22 2.77
CA ALA A 152 -24.62 5.03 4.21
C ALA A 152 -23.75 3.82 4.52
N ASP A 153 -23.01 3.89 5.62
CA ASP A 153 -22.24 2.78 6.15
C ASP A 153 -23.15 1.54 6.30
N HIS A 154 -22.94 0.54 5.43
CA HIS A 154 -23.51 -0.79 5.57
C HIS A 154 -22.41 -1.66 6.16
N GLY A 155 -22.26 -1.53 7.48
CA GLY A 155 -21.22 -2.16 8.24
C GLY A 155 -20.99 -3.63 7.92
N ARG A 156 -19.71 -3.99 7.88
CA ARG A 156 -19.19 -5.34 8.12
C ARG A 156 -18.02 -5.25 9.08
#